data_AF-T2MHD5-F1
#
_entry.id   AF-T2MHD5-F1
#
_cell.length_a   1.000
_cell.length_b   1.000
_cell.length_c   1.000
_cell.angle_alpha   90.00
_cell.angle_beta   90.00
_cell.angle_gamma   90.00
#
_symmetry.space_group_name_H-M   'P 1'
#
loop_
_entity.id
_entity.type
_entity.pdbx_description
1 polymer ?
#
loop_
_entity_poly.entity_id
_entity_poly.type
_entity_poly.pdbx_seq_one_letter_code
_entity_poly.pdbx_strand_id
1 'polypeptide(L)'
;MSFEDELKNFHSVHADDKDLNILNILFKKSTEDETLADVWKMKNLISLFKQGSKLRYKLHNIRDTNYRSVSLILERIIGNAVQINTTQDNNVQDQCSIVIQYVTEAVHERVITIVNCTSATGKEMDQTPYDLSSRILVYQEKFDLIFENIIKELVEVDAQNPQITEAAHSLRDALSYNAFDGKKSRGMMVICSLDFLKNGNVTNSEVDKALCLGWCVEILQAVFLVADDIMDRSEIRRGKPCWYKKCGLRAINDTYLMEQCIYALIDKHFMNEPYLVDLYKSFHRITYLTAMGQELDMLASEPNGNFTIRNFTEDKYKSIVKYKTAYYSFYLPVSLGMILANIKDMKLYAEVENILMKLGELFQIQDDYLDCYGDPAKIGKVGRDIEDGKCSWLIVQALRLASTEELLLLESNYGNENPTCVKIVKDLYVNLGLKEIFKKFEEECYTELLTLINKYENDFPKGLFLILLQKIYKRDK
;
A
#
# COMPACT_ATOMS: atom_id res chain seq x y z
N MET A 1 -42.56 -6.84 -44.28
CA MET A 1 -42.77 -7.04 -42.83
C MET A 1 -41.49 -6.61 -42.16
N SER A 2 -41.53 -5.56 -41.34
CA SER A 2 -40.34 -5.02 -40.68
C SER A 2 -39.95 -5.90 -39.49
N PHE A 3 -38.65 -5.91 -39.18
CA PHE A 3 -38.02 -6.55 -38.02
C PHE A 3 -38.60 -6.11 -36.66
N GLU A 4 -39.45 -5.07 -36.66
CA GLU A 4 -40.14 -4.55 -35.47
C GLU A 4 -41.39 -5.36 -35.07
N ASP A 5 -41.96 -6.16 -35.97
CA ASP A 5 -43.16 -6.96 -35.67
C ASP A 5 -42.85 -8.31 -34.99
N GLU A 6 -41.60 -8.82 -35.09
CA GLU A 6 -41.18 -10.06 -34.39
C GLU A 6 -40.75 -9.84 -32.93
N LEU A 7 -40.49 -8.59 -32.51
CA LEU A 7 -40.03 -8.26 -31.16
C LEU A 7 -41.14 -8.11 -30.12
N LYS A 8 -42.42 -8.07 -30.52
CA LYS A 8 -43.53 -7.75 -29.62
C LYS A 8 -44.05 -8.90 -28.75
N ASN A 9 -43.50 -10.11 -28.84
CA ASN A 9 -44.04 -11.28 -28.13
C ASN A 9 -43.13 -11.93 -27.06
N PHE A 10 -42.02 -11.32 -26.65
CA PHE A 10 -41.19 -11.87 -25.56
C PHE A 10 -41.32 -11.05 -24.28
N HIS A 11 -42.45 -11.24 -23.59
CA HIS A 11 -42.54 -10.98 -22.16
C HIS A 11 -42.13 -12.24 -21.39
N SER A 12 -41.19 -12.05 -20.47
CA SER A 12 -40.63 -13.04 -19.55
C SER A 12 -39.80 -14.14 -20.22
N VAL A 13 -38.57 -14.30 -19.74
CA VAL A 13 -37.91 -15.57 -19.38
C VAL A 13 -36.39 -15.33 -19.35
N HIS A 14 -35.78 -15.93 -18.34
CA HIS A 14 -34.34 -16.04 -18.11
C HIS A 14 -33.58 -16.45 -19.38
N ALA A 15 -32.48 -15.75 -19.67
CA ALA A 15 -31.63 -16.04 -20.81
C ALA A 15 -30.78 -17.29 -20.57
N ASP A 16 -31.12 -18.37 -21.30
CA ASP A 16 -30.30 -19.56 -21.54
C ASP A 16 -29.54 -19.44 -22.88
N ASP A 17 -28.54 -20.32 -23.09
CA ASP A 17 -27.48 -20.47 -24.12
C ASP A 17 -27.75 -20.11 -25.62
N LYS A 18 -28.94 -19.64 -26.00
CA LYS A 18 -29.20 -19.11 -27.35
C LYS A 18 -28.69 -17.68 -27.59
N ASP A 19 -28.48 -16.89 -26.53
CA ASP A 19 -27.94 -15.52 -26.65
C ASP A 19 -26.48 -15.49 -27.16
N LEU A 20 -25.73 -16.57 -26.92
CA LEU A 20 -24.37 -16.77 -27.44
C LEU A 20 -24.34 -16.96 -28.96
N ASN A 21 -25.38 -17.55 -29.55
CA ASN A 21 -25.44 -17.78 -30.99
C ASN A 21 -25.83 -16.52 -31.79
N ILE A 22 -26.58 -15.59 -31.20
CA ILE A 22 -26.87 -14.29 -31.83
C ILE A 22 -25.62 -13.40 -31.83
N LEU A 23 -24.81 -13.44 -30.76
CA LEU A 23 -23.51 -12.77 -30.73
C LEU A 23 -22.58 -13.30 -31.83
N ASN A 24 -22.49 -14.62 -32.04
CA ASN A 24 -21.66 -15.20 -33.10
C ASN A 24 -22.12 -14.82 -34.53
N ILE A 25 -23.41 -14.57 -34.75
CA ILE A 25 -23.93 -14.08 -36.04
C ILE A 25 -23.59 -12.60 -36.26
N LEU A 26 -23.59 -11.78 -35.20
CA LEU A 26 -23.15 -10.38 -35.27
C LEU A 26 -21.64 -10.26 -35.48
N PHE A 27 -20.83 -11.15 -34.88
CA PHE A 27 -19.37 -11.18 -35.03
C PHE A 27 -18.87 -11.57 -36.43
N LYS A 28 -19.67 -12.26 -37.26
CA LYS A 28 -19.23 -12.70 -38.60
C LYS A 28 -19.42 -11.64 -39.70
N LYS A 29 -20.06 -10.51 -39.38
CA LYS A 29 -20.40 -9.47 -40.36
C LYS A 29 -19.68 -8.13 -40.15
N SER A 30 -18.83 -8.00 -39.13
CA SER A 30 -18.15 -6.74 -38.77
C SER A 30 -16.65 -6.93 -38.55
N THR A 31 -15.99 -7.70 -39.41
CA THR A 31 -14.52 -7.72 -39.49
C THR A 31 -14.05 -6.49 -40.25
N GLU A 32 -14.13 -5.31 -39.61
CA GLU A 32 -13.56 -4.03 -40.07
C GLU A 32 -13.96 -2.94 -39.04
N ASP A 33 -13.44 -3.00 -37.79
CA ASP A 33 -13.19 -1.81 -36.93
C ASP A 33 -12.70 -2.20 -35.52
N GLU A 34 -11.68 -1.48 -35.04
CA GLU A 34 -10.83 -1.77 -33.86
C GLU A 34 -11.46 -1.44 -32.48
N THR A 35 -12.77 -1.23 -32.39
CA THR A 35 -13.42 -0.71 -31.16
C THR A 35 -13.85 -1.77 -30.14
N LEU A 36 -13.58 -3.06 -30.37
CA LEU A 36 -14.14 -4.17 -29.56
C LEU A 36 -13.24 -4.70 -28.44
N ALA A 37 -11.98 -4.25 -28.33
CA ALA A 37 -11.10 -4.65 -27.22
C ALA A 37 -11.60 -4.16 -25.84
N ASP A 38 -12.38 -3.08 -25.82
CA ASP A 38 -12.91 -2.47 -24.60
C ASP A 38 -14.20 -3.13 -24.10
N VAL A 39 -14.94 -3.82 -24.98
CA VAL A 39 -16.21 -4.48 -24.62
C VAL A 39 -15.98 -5.82 -23.91
N TRP A 40 -14.88 -6.52 -24.21
CA TRP A 40 -14.52 -7.76 -23.51
C TRP A 40 -14.11 -7.50 -22.06
N LYS A 41 -13.45 -6.36 -21.79
CA LYS A 41 -13.09 -5.90 -20.43
C LYS A 41 -14.34 -5.61 -19.57
N MET A 42 -15.42 -5.09 -20.16
CA MET A 42 -16.67 -4.81 -19.44
C MET A 42 -17.43 -6.09 -19.04
N LYS A 43 -17.32 -7.17 -19.81
CA LYS A 43 -18.02 -8.43 -19.55
C LYS A 43 -17.62 -9.08 -18.21
N ASN A 44 -16.36 -8.92 -17.80
CA ASN A 44 -15.84 -9.42 -16.52
C ASN A 44 -16.26 -8.53 -15.33
N LEU A 45 -16.33 -7.22 -15.53
CA LEU A 45 -16.77 -6.25 -14.52
C LEU A 45 -18.23 -6.45 -14.09
N ILE A 46 -19.12 -6.80 -15.03
CA ILE A 46 -20.56 -7.01 -14.75
C ILE A 46 -20.80 -8.28 -13.91
N SER A 47 -19.92 -9.28 -13.98
CA SER A 47 -20.04 -10.51 -13.20
C SER A 47 -19.91 -10.29 -11.67
N LEU A 48 -19.34 -9.15 -11.26
CA LEU A 48 -19.12 -8.77 -9.85
C LEU A 48 -20.34 -8.10 -9.19
N PHE A 49 -21.37 -7.69 -9.96
CA PHE A 49 -22.50 -6.89 -9.44
C PHE A 49 -23.79 -7.70 -9.20
N LYS A 50 -23.68 -8.85 -8.55
CA LYS A 50 -24.85 -9.51 -7.95
C LYS A 50 -25.01 -9.06 -6.49
N GLN A 51 -25.86 -8.05 -6.23
CA GLN A 51 -26.79 -7.97 -5.08
C GLN A 51 -27.44 -6.57 -4.93
N GLY A 52 -28.59 -6.40 -5.59
CA GLY A 52 -29.81 -5.75 -5.08
C GLY A 52 -29.78 -4.48 -4.20
N SER A 53 -29.50 -3.30 -4.77
CA SER A 53 -29.95 -2.00 -4.21
C SER A 53 -30.34 -1.02 -5.33
N LYS A 54 -31.41 -0.22 -5.12
CA LYS A 54 -31.97 0.76 -6.08
C LYS A 54 -31.77 2.21 -5.59
N LEU A 55 -31.41 3.14 -6.48
CA LEU A 55 -31.33 4.59 -6.21
C LEU A 55 -31.73 5.42 -7.46
N ARG A 56 -32.17 6.67 -7.27
CA ARG A 56 -32.70 7.61 -8.30
C ARG A 56 -32.07 9.01 -8.19
N TYR A 57 -31.62 9.63 -9.28
CA TYR A 57 -31.58 11.12 -9.43
C TYR A 57 -31.21 11.61 -10.86
N LYS A 58 -31.06 12.95 -11.00
CA LYS A 58 -31.29 13.86 -12.14
C LYS A 58 -30.01 14.67 -12.49
N LEU A 59 -29.79 15.01 -13.76
CA LEU A 59 -28.56 15.66 -14.28
C LEU A 59 -28.72 17.14 -14.64
N HIS A 60 -27.64 17.93 -14.50
CA HIS A 60 -27.51 19.30 -15.01
C HIS A 60 -26.18 19.55 -15.77
N ASN A 61 -26.29 20.18 -16.95
CA ASN A 61 -25.28 20.82 -17.83
C ASN A 61 -23.99 20.07 -18.20
N ILE A 62 -23.89 19.60 -19.47
CA ILE A 62 -22.72 19.60 -20.39
C ILE A 62 -23.23 19.34 -21.85
N ARG A 63 -22.48 19.80 -22.87
CA ARG A 63 -22.87 19.97 -24.29
C ARG A 63 -23.19 18.69 -25.10
N ASP A 64 -24.05 18.87 -26.10
CA ASP A 64 -25.05 17.93 -26.66
C ASP A 64 -24.62 16.77 -27.58
N THR A 65 -23.39 16.67 -28.11
CA THR A 65 -23.14 15.77 -29.25
C THR A 65 -22.63 14.36 -28.90
N ASN A 66 -21.96 14.17 -27.76
CA ASN A 66 -21.54 12.84 -27.28
C ASN A 66 -22.43 12.28 -26.15
N TYR A 67 -23.45 13.05 -25.74
CA TYR A 67 -24.39 12.70 -24.66
C TYR A 67 -25.12 11.38 -24.94
N ARG A 68 -25.71 11.26 -26.12
CA ARG A 68 -26.65 10.16 -26.40
C ARG A 68 -25.96 8.82 -26.50
N SER A 69 -24.81 8.75 -27.16
CA SER A 69 -24.13 7.48 -27.44
C SER A 69 -23.56 6.84 -26.18
N VAL A 70 -22.88 7.62 -25.33
CA VAL A 70 -22.27 7.13 -24.10
C VAL A 70 -23.32 6.85 -23.02
N SER A 71 -24.32 7.73 -22.89
CA SER A 71 -25.45 7.53 -21.97
C SER A 71 -26.27 6.28 -22.33
N LEU A 72 -26.59 6.06 -23.62
CA LEU A 72 -27.36 4.89 -24.06
C LEU A 72 -26.58 3.58 -23.91
N ILE A 73 -25.25 3.61 -24.09
CA ILE A 73 -24.38 2.44 -23.91
C ILE A 73 -24.31 2.08 -22.42
N LEU A 74 -24.10 3.06 -21.54
CA LEU A 74 -23.99 2.83 -20.10
C LEU A 74 -25.34 2.48 -19.45
N GLU A 75 -26.45 3.08 -19.90
CA GLU A 75 -27.83 2.70 -19.50
C GLU A 75 -28.17 1.26 -19.91
N ARG A 76 -27.69 0.78 -21.07
CA ARG A 76 -27.89 -0.61 -21.53
C ARG A 76 -26.99 -1.63 -20.83
N ILE A 77 -25.78 -1.24 -20.41
CA ILE A 77 -24.79 -2.16 -19.84
C ILE A 77 -24.99 -2.36 -18.33
N ILE A 78 -25.32 -1.31 -17.58
CA ILE A 78 -25.26 -1.34 -16.11
C ILE A 78 -26.67 -1.30 -15.48
N GLY A 79 -27.70 -1.00 -16.28
CA GLY A 79 -29.02 -0.65 -15.74
C GLY A 79 -28.98 0.66 -14.94
N ASN A 80 -30.16 1.19 -14.61
CA ASN A 80 -30.42 2.58 -14.16
C ASN A 80 -29.79 3.03 -12.80
N ALA A 81 -28.55 2.68 -12.44
CA ALA A 81 -28.06 2.85 -11.06
C ALA A 81 -26.59 3.29 -10.87
N VAL A 82 -26.03 4.17 -11.72
CA VAL A 82 -24.66 4.72 -11.53
C VAL A 82 -24.63 6.24 -11.68
N GLN A 83 -23.87 6.93 -10.79
CA GLN A 83 -23.55 8.34 -10.94
C GLN A 83 -22.24 8.52 -11.70
N ILE A 84 -22.30 9.33 -12.76
CA ILE A 84 -21.16 9.71 -13.56
C ILE A 84 -20.97 11.21 -13.38
N ASN A 85 -19.86 11.61 -12.76
CA ASN A 85 -19.48 13.01 -12.68
C ASN A 85 -18.40 13.27 -13.73
N THR A 86 -18.66 14.23 -14.62
CA THR A 86 -17.68 14.71 -15.60
C THR A 86 -17.31 16.14 -15.25
N THR A 87 -16.04 16.38 -14.91
CA THR A 87 -15.51 17.74 -14.80
C THR A 87 -14.74 18.06 -16.07
N GLN A 88 -15.11 19.15 -16.73
CA GLN A 88 -14.32 19.74 -17.80
C GLN A 88 -13.47 20.85 -17.17
N ASP A 89 -12.14 20.72 -17.21
CA ASP A 89 -11.26 21.82 -16.83
C ASP A 89 -11.27 22.84 -17.98
N ASN A 90 -11.87 24.01 -17.75
CA ASN A 90 -12.03 25.05 -18.78
C ASN A 90 -10.70 25.69 -19.21
N ASN A 91 -9.59 25.39 -18.53
CA ASN A 91 -8.26 25.90 -18.88
C ASN A 91 -7.47 24.99 -19.82
N VAL A 92 -7.95 23.78 -20.10
CA VAL A 92 -7.31 22.83 -21.04
C VAL A 92 -8.33 22.44 -22.09
N GLN A 93 -8.23 23.05 -23.29
CA GLN A 93 -8.98 22.55 -24.44
C GLN A 93 -8.56 21.09 -24.69
N ASP A 94 -9.56 20.21 -24.76
CA ASP A 94 -9.46 18.79 -25.11
C ASP A 94 -9.12 17.76 -24.01
N GLN A 95 -9.44 18.05 -22.74
CA GLN A 95 -9.51 17.00 -21.71
C GLN A 95 -10.93 16.83 -21.16
N CYS A 96 -11.42 15.59 -21.17
CA CYS A 96 -12.63 15.20 -20.47
C CYS A 96 -12.29 14.02 -19.55
N SER A 97 -12.53 14.18 -18.25
CA SER A 97 -12.35 13.11 -17.27
C SER A 97 -13.73 12.57 -16.87
N ILE A 98 -13.89 11.25 -16.97
CA ILE A 98 -15.09 10.56 -16.50
C ILE A 98 -14.78 9.93 -15.14
N VAL A 99 -15.37 10.47 -14.08
CA VAL A 99 -15.26 9.91 -12.73
C VAL A 99 -16.52 9.12 -12.43
N ILE A 100 -16.37 7.80 -12.28
CA ILE A 100 -17.46 6.92 -11.86
C ILE A 100 -17.39 6.80 -10.33
N GLN A 101 -18.41 7.34 -9.65
CA GLN A 101 -18.58 7.25 -8.20
C GLN A 101 -19.69 6.25 -7.89
N TYR A 102 -19.44 5.37 -6.91
CA TYR A 102 -20.48 4.54 -6.32
C TYR A 102 -20.51 4.73 -4.80
N VAL A 103 -21.72 4.75 -4.23
CA VAL A 103 -21.98 4.95 -2.80
C VAL A 103 -22.75 3.72 -2.29
N THR A 104 -22.18 3.01 -1.32
CA THR A 104 -22.88 1.98 -0.54
C THR A 104 -23.46 2.57 0.75
N GLU A 105 -24.47 1.89 1.33
CA GLU A 105 -25.09 2.30 2.62
C GLU A 105 -24.10 2.33 3.80
N ALA A 106 -22.98 1.62 3.70
CA ALA A 106 -21.78 1.91 4.47
C ALA A 106 -20.87 2.82 3.62
N VAL A 107 -20.57 4.02 4.13
CA VAL A 107 -19.74 5.05 3.48
C VAL A 107 -18.53 4.43 2.77
N HIS A 108 -18.19 4.90 1.56
CA HIS A 108 -16.88 5.39 1.08
C HIS A 108 -16.98 5.67 -0.42
N GLU A 109 -16.75 6.92 -0.84
CA GLU A 109 -16.54 7.26 -2.25
C GLU A 109 -15.27 6.55 -2.75
N ARG A 110 -15.35 5.82 -3.86
CA ARG A 110 -14.19 5.23 -4.53
C ARG A 110 -14.19 5.58 -6.00
N VAL A 111 -13.07 6.13 -6.48
CA VAL A 111 -12.81 6.36 -7.90
C VAL A 111 -12.31 5.06 -8.50
N ILE A 112 -13.05 4.51 -9.46
CA ILE A 112 -12.75 3.19 -10.03
C ILE A 112 -11.79 3.29 -11.23
N THR A 113 -11.72 4.43 -11.93
CA THR A 113 -10.85 4.63 -13.10
C THR A 113 -10.79 6.12 -13.50
N ILE A 114 -9.67 6.57 -14.07
CA ILE A 114 -9.55 7.82 -14.85
C ILE A 114 -9.27 7.42 -16.30
N VAL A 115 -10.20 7.71 -17.23
CA VAL A 115 -9.96 7.54 -18.67
C VAL A 115 -9.66 8.92 -19.26
N ASN A 116 -8.50 9.06 -19.91
CA ASN A 116 -8.20 10.23 -20.74
C ASN A 116 -8.90 10.04 -22.09
N CYS A 117 -9.93 10.84 -22.38
CA CYS A 117 -10.49 10.91 -23.73
C CYS A 117 -9.50 11.69 -24.63
N THR A 118 -8.99 11.06 -25.67
CA THR A 118 -8.04 11.65 -26.61
C THR A 118 -8.66 12.81 -27.41
N SER A 119 -7.82 13.81 -27.70
CA SER A 119 -8.14 14.95 -28.56
C SER A 119 -8.28 14.52 -30.03
N ALA A 120 -9.10 15.24 -30.79
CA ALA A 120 -9.42 14.99 -32.20
C ALA A 120 -8.25 15.27 -33.19
N THR A 121 -6.99 15.14 -32.76
CA THR A 121 -5.81 15.60 -33.54
C THR A 121 -4.97 14.50 -34.17
N GLY A 122 -5.36 13.23 -34.09
CA GLY A 122 -4.75 12.16 -34.90
C GLY A 122 -3.25 11.91 -34.63
N LYS A 123 -2.72 12.35 -33.48
CA LYS A 123 -1.44 11.84 -32.97
C LYS A 123 -1.74 10.69 -32.01
N GLU A 124 -1.42 9.48 -32.43
CA GLU A 124 -1.39 8.31 -31.55
C GLU A 124 -0.46 8.60 -30.36
N MET A 125 -1.03 8.70 -29.15
CA MET A 125 -0.29 8.40 -27.94
C MET A 125 -0.35 6.89 -27.77
N ASP A 126 0.72 6.22 -28.17
CA ASP A 126 0.84 4.77 -28.28
C ASP A 126 0.89 4.01 -26.93
N GLN A 127 0.32 4.55 -25.85
CA GLN A 127 0.28 3.88 -24.55
C GLN A 127 -1.02 4.19 -23.82
N THR A 128 -1.97 3.26 -23.90
CA THR A 128 -2.99 3.13 -22.87
C THR A 128 -2.26 2.99 -21.51
N PRO A 129 -2.64 3.73 -20.45
CA PRO A 129 -1.99 3.60 -19.15
C PRO A 129 -1.99 2.13 -18.72
N TYR A 130 -0.81 1.59 -18.44
CA TYR A 130 -0.68 0.21 -17.98
C TYR A 130 -1.45 0.01 -16.68
N ASP A 131 -2.47 -0.86 -16.69
CA ASP A 131 -3.32 -1.14 -15.52
C ASP A 131 -2.88 -2.41 -14.80
N LEU A 132 -2.16 -2.22 -13.69
CA LEU A 132 -1.71 -3.30 -12.82
C LEU A 132 -2.86 -3.97 -12.05
N SER A 133 -4.02 -3.32 -11.90
CA SER A 133 -5.10 -3.75 -11.00
C SER A 133 -5.57 -5.19 -11.26
N SER A 134 -5.62 -5.58 -12.54
CA SER A 134 -5.99 -6.94 -12.96
C SER A 134 -4.99 -8.03 -12.56
N ARG A 135 -3.73 -7.66 -12.32
CA ARG A 135 -2.63 -8.60 -12.01
C ARG A 135 -2.30 -8.67 -10.52
N ILE A 136 -2.65 -7.65 -9.74
CA ILE A 136 -2.38 -7.61 -8.30
C ILE A 136 -2.92 -8.86 -7.60
N LEU A 137 -4.15 -9.26 -7.92
CA LEU A 137 -4.77 -10.45 -7.33
C LEU A 137 -3.99 -11.73 -7.67
N VAL A 138 -3.59 -11.89 -8.92
CA VAL A 138 -2.78 -13.03 -9.37
C VAL A 138 -1.44 -13.06 -8.66
N TYR A 139 -0.79 -11.91 -8.50
CA TYR A 139 0.47 -11.82 -7.76
C TYR A 139 0.29 -12.10 -6.29
N GLN A 140 -0.81 -11.67 -5.69
CA GLN A 140 -1.08 -11.90 -4.28
C GLN A 140 -1.29 -13.39 -3.99
N GLU A 141 -2.06 -14.09 -4.83
CA GLU A 141 -2.21 -15.54 -4.72
C GLU A 141 -0.86 -16.27 -4.85
N LYS A 142 -0.05 -15.90 -5.85
CA LYS A 142 1.30 -16.47 -6.01
C LYS A 142 2.23 -16.14 -4.84
N PHE A 143 2.14 -14.92 -4.30
CA PHE A 143 2.95 -14.47 -3.18
C PHE A 143 2.64 -15.30 -1.93
N ASP A 144 1.36 -15.60 -1.67
CA ASP A 144 0.99 -16.45 -0.54
C ASP A 144 1.46 -17.91 -0.75
N LEU A 145 1.31 -18.44 -1.97
CA LEU A 145 1.71 -19.82 -2.29
C LEU A 145 3.21 -20.07 -2.20
N ILE A 146 4.06 -19.11 -2.56
CA ILE A 146 5.52 -19.30 -2.54
C ILE A 146 6.08 -19.35 -1.10
N PHE A 147 5.33 -18.88 -0.09
CA PHE A 147 5.80 -18.89 1.29
C PHE A 147 6.11 -20.30 1.80
N GLU A 148 5.24 -21.27 1.52
CA GLU A 148 5.45 -22.66 1.94
C GLU A 148 6.71 -23.25 1.30
N ASN A 149 6.96 -22.91 0.03
CA ASN A 149 8.19 -23.30 -0.65
C ASN A 149 9.42 -22.65 0.01
N ILE A 150 9.37 -21.36 0.33
CA ILE A 150 10.46 -20.66 1.04
C ILE A 150 10.76 -21.33 2.39
N ILE A 151 9.74 -21.64 3.19
CA ILE A 151 9.91 -22.35 4.46
C ILE A 151 10.56 -23.71 4.24
N LYS A 152 10.06 -24.48 3.27
CA LYS A 152 10.61 -25.78 2.91
C LYS A 152 12.09 -25.66 2.54
N GLU A 153 12.43 -24.70 1.71
CA GLU A 153 13.79 -24.47 1.24
C GLU A 153 14.77 -24.06 2.35
N LEU A 154 14.31 -23.26 3.31
CA LEU A 154 15.12 -22.78 4.43
C LEU A 154 15.28 -23.81 5.54
N VAL A 155 14.29 -24.69 5.73
CA VAL A 155 14.20 -25.52 6.94
C VAL A 155 14.42 -27.00 6.68
N GLU A 156 13.92 -27.56 5.56
CA GLU A 156 13.84 -29.02 5.43
C GLU A 156 15.19 -29.72 5.36
N VAL A 157 16.21 -29.08 4.78
CA VAL A 157 17.57 -29.65 4.72
C VAL A 157 18.16 -29.75 6.12
N ASP A 158 18.09 -28.67 6.91
CA ASP A 158 18.61 -28.66 8.27
C ASP A 158 17.78 -29.52 9.22
N ALA A 159 16.47 -29.64 8.97
CA ALA A 159 15.58 -30.53 9.74
C ALA A 159 15.95 -32.02 9.59
N GLN A 160 16.63 -32.40 8.51
CA GLN A 160 17.14 -33.78 8.33
C GLN A 160 18.41 -34.06 9.14
N ASN A 161 19.11 -33.03 9.61
CA ASN A 161 20.28 -33.19 10.45
C ASN A 161 19.86 -33.33 11.94
N PRO A 162 20.03 -34.50 12.58
CA PRO A 162 19.56 -34.72 13.95
C PRO A 162 20.21 -33.79 14.98
N GLN A 163 21.36 -33.18 14.67
CA GLN A 163 22.07 -32.28 15.57
C GLN A 163 21.45 -30.88 15.64
N ILE A 164 20.70 -30.47 14.61
CA ILE A 164 20.12 -29.11 14.50
C ILE A 164 18.61 -29.12 14.17
N THR A 165 17.98 -30.30 14.10
CA THR A 165 16.56 -30.44 13.72
C THR A 165 15.62 -29.62 14.61
N GLU A 166 15.89 -29.52 15.91
CA GLU A 166 15.12 -28.71 16.85
C GLU A 166 15.21 -27.21 16.52
N ALA A 167 16.41 -26.73 16.19
CA ALA A 167 16.62 -25.34 15.77
C ALA A 167 15.94 -25.05 14.43
N ALA A 168 15.99 -25.98 13.48
CA ALA A 168 15.31 -25.87 12.18
C ALA A 168 13.78 -25.76 12.36
N HIS A 169 13.18 -26.59 13.22
CA HIS A 169 11.76 -26.48 13.55
C HIS A 169 11.41 -25.17 14.26
N SER A 170 12.25 -24.72 15.18
CA SER A 170 12.05 -23.42 15.85
C SER A 170 12.12 -22.25 14.86
N LEU A 171 13.00 -22.30 13.85
CA LEU A 171 13.06 -21.30 12.79
C LEU A 171 11.79 -21.29 11.93
N ARG A 172 11.27 -22.48 11.57
CA ARG A 172 9.98 -22.59 10.87
C ARG A 172 8.87 -21.88 11.64
N ASP A 173 8.80 -22.10 12.94
CA ASP A 173 7.78 -21.50 13.80
C ASP A 173 7.95 -19.99 13.87
N ALA A 174 9.18 -19.49 14.03
CA ALA A 174 9.48 -18.07 14.07
C ALA A 174 9.09 -17.36 12.76
N LEU A 175 9.47 -17.91 11.59
CA LEU A 175 9.11 -17.34 10.28
C LEU A 175 7.59 -17.39 10.06
N SER A 176 6.96 -18.53 10.32
CA SER A 176 5.52 -18.72 10.09
C SER A 176 4.68 -17.83 11.00
N TYR A 177 5.12 -17.61 12.24
CA TYR A 177 4.40 -16.77 13.20
C TYR A 177 4.55 -15.27 12.91
N ASN A 178 5.75 -14.83 12.48
CA ASN A 178 6.08 -13.41 12.42
C ASN A 178 5.99 -12.82 10.99
N ALA A 179 6.30 -13.60 9.94
CA ALA A 179 6.37 -13.07 8.58
C ALA A 179 5.06 -13.27 7.78
N PHE A 180 4.36 -14.40 7.95
CA PHE A 180 3.23 -14.76 7.08
C PHE A 180 1.98 -13.89 7.26
N ASP A 181 1.71 -13.39 8.45
CA ASP A 181 0.53 -12.55 8.68
C ASP A 181 0.69 -11.13 8.11
N GLY A 182 -0.35 -10.31 8.23
CA GLY A 182 -0.33 -8.91 7.83
C GLY A 182 -0.77 -8.70 6.38
N LYS A 183 -0.52 -7.49 5.87
CA LYS A 183 -1.01 -7.07 4.53
C LYS A 183 -0.08 -7.43 3.40
N LYS A 184 1.18 -7.76 3.71
CA LYS A 184 2.24 -8.08 2.74
C LYS A 184 2.49 -6.97 1.72
N SER A 185 2.12 -5.74 2.05
CA SER A 185 2.15 -4.62 1.12
C SER A 185 3.57 -4.32 0.66
N ARG A 186 4.58 -4.46 1.53
CA ARG A 186 5.98 -4.17 1.20
C ARG A 186 6.52 -5.23 0.24
N GLY A 187 6.24 -6.50 0.49
CA GLY A 187 6.61 -7.60 -0.39
C GLY A 187 5.97 -7.47 -1.77
N MET A 188 4.66 -7.19 -1.81
CA MET A 188 3.92 -6.99 -3.06
C MET A 188 4.43 -5.79 -3.87
N MET A 189 4.96 -4.75 -3.22
CA MET A 189 5.54 -3.60 -3.93
C MET A 189 6.71 -4.01 -4.83
N VAL A 190 7.51 -5.02 -4.48
CA VAL A 190 8.65 -5.46 -5.31
C VAL A 190 8.18 -5.89 -6.70
N ILE A 191 7.22 -6.81 -6.77
CA ILE A 191 6.67 -7.30 -8.04
C ILE A 191 5.88 -6.20 -8.76
N CYS A 192 5.13 -5.37 -8.03
CA CYS A 192 4.39 -4.27 -8.65
C CYS A 192 5.33 -3.25 -9.31
N SER A 193 6.46 -2.92 -8.67
CA SER A 193 7.47 -2.03 -9.22
C SER A 193 8.11 -2.61 -10.48
N LEU A 194 8.58 -3.86 -10.43
CA LEU A 194 9.16 -4.53 -11.60
C LEU A 194 8.18 -4.58 -12.77
N ASP A 195 6.94 -4.97 -12.49
CA ASP A 195 5.90 -5.13 -13.49
C ASP A 195 5.55 -3.79 -14.17
N PHE A 196 5.39 -2.72 -13.39
CA PHE A 196 5.20 -1.37 -13.93
C PHE A 196 6.38 -0.93 -14.78
N LEU A 197 7.63 -1.13 -14.32
CA LEU A 197 8.83 -0.72 -15.05
C LEU A 197 8.99 -1.44 -16.40
N LYS A 198 8.42 -2.65 -16.51
CA LYS A 198 8.46 -3.44 -17.75
C LYS A 198 7.15 -3.36 -18.55
N ASN A 199 6.21 -2.49 -18.17
CA ASN A 199 4.88 -2.36 -18.80
C ASN A 199 4.17 -3.72 -18.94
N GLY A 200 4.26 -4.53 -17.88
CA GLY A 200 3.70 -5.87 -17.82
C GLY A 200 4.47 -6.96 -18.57
N ASN A 201 5.54 -6.62 -19.30
CA ASN A 201 6.39 -7.58 -20.01
C ASN A 201 7.40 -8.24 -19.05
N VAL A 202 6.87 -8.89 -18.00
CA VAL A 202 7.64 -9.68 -17.03
C VAL A 202 7.54 -11.16 -17.36
N THR A 203 8.68 -11.84 -17.33
CA THR A 203 8.74 -13.31 -17.50
C THR A 203 8.34 -14.03 -16.22
N ASN A 204 7.97 -15.32 -16.29
CA ASN A 204 7.68 -16.10 -15.09
C ASN A 204 8.87 -16.16 -14.11
N SER A 205 10.10 -16.31 -14.63
CA SER A 205 11.30 -16.32 -13.80
C SER A 205 11.53 -14.98 -13.06
N GLU A 206 11.25 -13.86 -13.73
CA GLU A 206 11.31 -12.53 -13.11
C GLU A 206 10.23 -12.34 -12.04
N VAL A 207 9.02 -12.87 -12.29
CA VAL A 207 7.95 -12.88 -11.30
C VAL A 207 8.38 -13.68 -10.07
N ASP A 208 8.86 -14.90 -10.24
CA ASP A 208 9.27 -15.77 -9.11
C ASP A 208 10.39 -15.12 -8.28
N LYS A 209 11.37 -14.51 -8.93
CA LYS A 209 12.45 -13.73 -8.27
C LYS A 209 11.91 -12.53 -7.51
N ALA A 210 11.00 -11.76 -8.10
CA ALA A 210 10.40 -10.60 -7.43
C ALA A 210 9.55 -11.01 -6.23
N LEU A 211 8.80 -12.11 -6.32
CA LEU A 211 8.04 -12.66 -5.19
C LEU A 211 8.99 -13.17 -4.08
N CYS A 212 10.09 -13.84 -4.44
CA CYS A 212 11.12 -14.24 -3.48
C CYS A 212 11.72 -13.03 -2.74
N LEU A 213 12.12 -11.98 -3.48
CA LEU A 213 12.64 -10.74 -2.87
C LEU A 213 11.56 -10.02 -2.05
N GLY A 214 10.31 -10.06 -2.46
CA GLY A 214 9.20 -9.54 -1.67
C GLY A 214 9.09 -10.24 -0.32
N TRP A 215 9.28 -11.57 -0.27
CA TRP A 215 9.36 -12.29 1.00
C TRP A 215 10.61 -11.94 1.82
N CYS A 216 11.75 -11.70 1.18
CA CYS A 216 12.92 -11.17 1.89
C CYS A 216 12.60 -9.82 2.58
N VAL A 217 11.82 -8.95 1.95
CA VAL A 217 11.36 -7.68 2.56
C VAL A 217 10.38 -7.92 3.71
N GLU A 218 9.43 -8.85 3.58
CA GLU A 218 8.50 -9.18 4.66
C GLU A 218 9.19 -9.88 5.85
N ILE A 219 10.21 -10.71 5.59
CA ILE A 219 11.06 -11.30 6.62
C ILE A 219 11.87 -10.20 7.32
N LEU A 220 12.45 -9.25 6.57
CA LEU A 220 13.17 -8.12 7.16
C LEU A 220 12.26 -7.28 8.05
N GLN A 221 11.02 -7.01 7.60
CA GLN A 221 10.03 -6.35 8.45
C GLN A 221 9.75 -7.16 9.71
N ALA A 222 9.57 -8.48 9.60
CA ALA A 222 9.30 -9.35 10.73
C ALA A 222 10.46 -9.34 11.75
N VAL A 223 11.72 -9.33 11.28
CA VAL A 223 12.92 -9.16 12.11
C VAL A 223 12.83 -7.87 12.93
N PHE A 224 12.54 -6.74 12.27
CA PHE A 224 12.40 -5.46 12.97
C PHE A 224 11.24 -5.47 13.97
N LEU A 225 10.08 -6.00 13.61
CA LEU A 225 8.93 -6.06 14.51
C LEU A 225 9.19 -6.92 15.74
N VAL A 226 9.88 -8.07 15.60
CA VAL A 226 10.23 -8.92 16.75
C VAL A 226 11.20 -8.19 17.68
N ALA A 227 12.21 -7.51 17.13
CA ALA A 227 13.14 -6.72 17.94
C ALA A 227 12.45 -5.53 18.63
N ASP A 228 11.66 -4.77 17.87
CA ASP A 228 10.90 -3.59 18.32
C ASP A 228 9.92 -3.99 19.44
N ASP A 229 9.18 -5.09 19.28
CA ASP A 229 8.27 -5.59 20.30
C ASP A 229 8.98 -5.89 21.64
N ILE A 230 10.25 -6.33 21.61
CA ILE A 230 11.06 -6.56 22.82
C ILE A 230 11.49 -5.22 23.42
N MET A 231 12.03 -4.31 22.60
CA MET A 231 12.53 -3.00 23.04
C MET A 231 11.41 -2.15 23.65
N ASP A 232 10.23 -2.19 23.05
CA ASP A 232 9.04 -1.42 23.44
C ASP A 232 8.15 -2.18 24.43
N ARG A 233 8.53 -3.41 24.81
CA ARG A 233 7.76 -4.27 25.73
C ARG A 233 6.29 -4.43 25.30
N SER A 234 6.07 -4.53 23.99
CA SER A 234 4.75 -4.68 23.40
C SER A 234 4.09 -6.00 23.81
N GLU A 235 2.79 -6.00 24.00
CA GLU A 235 2.03 -7.20 24.42
C GLU A 235 1.45 -7.97 23.23
N ILE A 236 0.90 -7.24 22.25
CA ILE A 236 0.14 -7.77 21.13
C ILE A 236 0.63 -7.17 19.81
N ARG A 237 0.86 -8.03 18.82
CA ARG A 237 1.19 -7.68 17.44
C ARG A 237 0.30 -8.48 16.49
N ARG A 238 -0.35 -7.80 15.55
CA ARG A 238 -1.24 -8.42 14.53
C ARG A 238 -2.33 -9.29 15.17
N GLY A 239 -2.87 -8.88 16.32
CA GLY A 239 -3.92 -9.60 17.05
C GLY A 239 -3.45 -10.86 17.78
N LYS A 240 -2.14 -11.11 17.86
CA LYS A 240 -1.55 -12.25 18.57
C LYS A 240 -0.52 -11.75 19.60
N PRO A 241 -0.18 -12.52 20.65
CA PRO A 241 0.92 -12.17 21.54
C PRO A 241 2.22 -11.95 20.77
N CYS A 242 2.97 -10.90 21.12
CA CYS A 242 4.30 -10.64 20.56
C CYS A 242 5.20 -11.89 20.72
N TRP A 243 6.10 -12.13 19.77
CA TRP A 243 6.85 -13.40 19.73
C TRP A 243 7.64 -13.68 21.00
N TYR A 244 8.29 -12.66 21.57
CA TYR A 244 9.06 -12.79 22.80
C TYR A 244 8.20 -13.14 24.03
N LYS A 245 6.87 -12.91 23.98
CA LYS A 245 5.94 -13.35 25.04
C LYS A 245 5.70 -14.86 24.99
N LYS A 246 6.00 -15.51 23.86
CA LYS A 246 5.91 -16.97 23.69
C LYS A 246 7.22 -17.68 23.98
N CYS A 247 8.33 -17.18 23.44
CA CYS A 247 9.63 -17.85 23.51
C CYS A 247 10.64 -17.18 24.46
N GLY A 248 10.24 -16.12 25.16
CA GLY A 248 11.13 -15.34 26.01
C GLY A 248 12.20 -14.60 25.21
N LEU A 249 13.35 -14.34 25.85
CA LEU A 249 14.47 -13.64 25.20
C LEU A 249 15.17 -14.46 24.11
N ARG A 250 14.78 -15.73 23.90
CA ARG A 250 15.19 -16.50 22.70
C ARG A 250 14.79 -15.78 21.41
N ALA A 251 13.72 -14.98 21.44
CA ALA A 251 13.32 -14.13 20.33
C ALA A 251 14.45 -13.25 19.78
N ILE A 252 15.42 -12.84 20.62
CA ILE A 252 16.61 -12.09 20.19
C ILE A 252 17.48 -12.94 19.24
N ASN A 253 17.66 -14.23 19.53
CA ASN A 253 18.39 -15.10 18.61
C ASN A 253 17.58 -15.35 17.33
N ASP A 254 16.26 -15.45 17.45
CA ASP A 254 15.39 -15.67 16.30
C ASP A 254 15.44 -14.50 15.31
N THR A 255 15.65 -13.26 15.76
CA THR A 255 15.84 -12.12 14.83
C THR A 255 17.09 -12.32 13.96
N TYR A 256 18.23 -12.75 14.54
CA TYR A 256 19.43 -13.05 13.78
C TYR A 256 19.21 -14.20 12.78
N LEU A 257 18.57 -15.30 13.22
CA LEU A 257 18.30 -16.43 12.34
C LEU A 257 17.36 -16.06 11.19
N MET A 258 16.29 -15.32 11.47
CA MET A 258 15.35 -14.84 10.45
C MET A 258 16.02 -13.89 9.46
N GLU A 259 16.90 -12.99 9.92
CA GLU A 259 17.67 -12.12 9.03
C GLU A 259 18.60 -12.93 8.11
N GLN A 260 19.28 -13.96 8.63
CA GLN A 260 20.13 -14.83 7.80
C GLN A 260 19.35 -15.58 6.71
N CYS A 261 18.06 -15.85 6.91
CA CYS A 261 17.21 -16.44 5.88
C CYS A 261 17.11 -15.56 4.62
N ILE A 262 17.18 -14.23 4.76
CA ILE A 262 17.17 -13.31 3.62
C ILE A 262 18.38 -13.59 2.72
N TYR A 263 19.56 -13.73 3.31
CA TYR A 263 20.80 -13.95 2.58
C TYR A 263 20.90 -15.38 2.04
N ALA A 264 20.38 -16.37 2.76
CA ALA A 264 20.25 -17.73 2.25
C ALA A 264 19.36 -17.81 0.99
N LEU A 265 18.26 -17.05 0.96
CA LEU A 265 17.40 -16.94 -0.22
C LEU A 265 18.10 -16.19 -1.37
N ILE A 266 18.83 -15.12 -1.06
CA ILE A 266 19.62 -14.39 -2.06
C ILE A 266 20.67 -15.30 -2.70
N ASP A 267 21.47 -16.00 -1.90
CA ASP A 267 22.46 -16.95 -2.41
C ASP A 267 21.82 -18.02 -3.27
N LYS A 268 20.71 -18.59 -2.83
CA LYS A 268 20.09 -19.69 -3.57
C LYS A 268 19.51 -19.27 -4.92
N HIS A 269 18.82 -18.13 -4.97
CA HIS A 269 18.02 -17.74 -6.13
C HIS A 269 18.71 -16.72 -7.05
N PHE A 270 19.80 -16.08 -6.59
CA PHE A 270 20.42 -14.96 -7.28
C PHE A 270 21.93 -15.10 -7.50
N MET A 271 22.57 -16.22 -7.11
CA MET A 271 24.04 -16.40 -7.21
C MET A 271 24.63 -16.08 -8.59
N ASN A 272 23.88 -16.38 -9.65
CA ASN A 272 24.32 -16.21 -11.04
C ASN A 272 23.78 -14.92 -11.68
N GLU A 273 23.09 -14.07 -10.93
CA GLU A 273 22.51 -12.84 -11.46
C GLU A 273 23.52 -11.70 -11.46
N PRO A 274 23.55 -10.85 -12.51
CA PRO A 274 24.53 -9.77 -12.62
C PRO A 274 24.35 -8.66 -11.57
N TYR A 275 23.20 -8.64 -10.89
CA TYR A 275 22.84 -7.67 -9.85
C TYR A 275 22.90 -8.25 -8.43
N LEU A 276 23.48 -9.44 -8.21
CA LEU A 276 23.63 -10.06 -6.88
C LEU A 276 24.25 -9.09 -5.85
N VAL A 277 25.34 -8.41 -6.22
CA VAL A 277 26.02 -7.46 -5.33
C VAL A 277 25.14 -6.26 -4.98
N ASP A 278 24.28 -5.82 -5.90
CA ASP A 278 23.36 -4.70 -5.67
C ASP A 278 22.25 -5.10 -4.68
N LEU A 279 21.80 -6.36 -4.70
CA LEU A 279 20.86 -6.90 -3.71
C LEU A 279 21.47 -6.89 -2.30
N TYR A 280 22.69 -7.44 -2.16
CA TYR A 280 23.42 -7.43 -0.88
C TYR A 280 23.61 -6.02 -0.34
N LYS A 281 24.09 -5.10 -1.18
CA LYS A 281 24.27 -3.69 -0.80
C LYS A 281 22.96 -3.06 -0.35
N SER A 282 21.86 -3.34 -1.05
CA SER A 282 20.54 -2.77 -0.73
C SER A 282 20.04 -3.27 0.63
N PHE A 283 20.01 -4.58 0.85
CA PHE A 283 19.56 -5.14 2.14
C PHE A 283 20.45 -4.68 3.30
N HIS A 284 21.78 -4.76 3.18
CA HIS A 284 22.67 -4.31 4.26
C HIS A 284 22.56 -2.81 4.54
N ARG A 285 22.54 -1.97 3.50
CA ARG A 285 22.45 -0.51 3.65
C ARG A 285 21.15 -0.11 4.32
N ILE A 286 20.03 -0.68 3.87
CA ILE A 286 18.72 -0.32 4.41
C ILE A 286 18.56 -0.88 5.82
N THR A 287 19.06 -2.08 6.10
CA THR A 287 19.05 -2.64 7.46
C THR A 287 19.84 -1.76 8.43
N TYR A 288 21.04 -1.32 8.03
CA TYR A 288 21.83 -0.36 8.80
C TYR A 288 21.08 0.96 9.03
N LEU A 289 20.47 1.54 8.00
CA LEU A 289 19.72 2.79 8.12
C LEU A 289 18.53 2.64 9.07
N THR A 290 17.80 1.53 9.00
CA THR A 290 16.68 1.26 9.89
C THR A 290 17.13 1.02 11.32
N ALA A 291 18.23 0.31 11.56
CA ALA A 291 18.83 0.18 12.88
C ALA A 291 19.26 1.55 13.45
N MET A 292 19.88 2.42 12.64
CA MET A 292 20.21 3.79 13.06
C MET A 292 18.96 4.60 13.39
N GLY A 293 17.87 4.43 12.62
CA GLY A 293 16.59 5.06 12.91
C GLY A 293 15.97 4.57 14.22
N GLN A 294 16.05 3.27 14.49
CA GLN A 294 15.62 2.68 15.76
C GLN A 294 16.45 3.22 16.93
N GLU A 295 17.77 3.36 16.76
CA GLU A 295 18.63 3.93 17.80
C GLU A 295 18.25 5.39 18.10
N LEU A 296 17.95 6.20 17.08
CA LEU A 296 17.47 7.57 17.28
C LEU A 296 16.13 7.61 18.05
N ASP A 297 15.24 6.66 17.80
CA ASP A 297 13.97 6.50 18.52
C ASP A 297 14.21 6.14 19.99
N MET A 298 15.07 5.14 20.25
CA MET A 298 15.40 4.70 21.60
C MET A 298 16.09 5.80 22.42
N LEU A 299 17.08 6.49 21.84
CA LEU A 299 17.77 7.62 22.48
C LEU A 299 16.85 8.82 22.73
N ALA A 300 15.73 8.93 22.01
CA ALA A 300 14.74 9.97 22.31
C ALA A 300 13.97 9.69 23.61
N SER A 301 13.79 8.41 23.95
CA SER A 301 12.92 7.96 25.04
C SER A 301 13.69 7.28 26.19
N GLU A 302 15.02 7.39 26.21
CA GLU A 302 15.87 6.69 27.17
C GLU A 302 15.68 7.22 28.61
N PRO A 303 15.14 6.41 29.56
CA PRO A 303 14.80 6.88 30.91
C PRO A 303 16.01 7.27 31.77
N ASN A 304 17.17 6.63 31.53
CA ASN A 304 18.41 6.87 32.27
C ASN A 304 19.28 7.97 31.63
N GLY A 305 18.84 8.54 30.51
CA GLY A 305 19.50 9.66 29.84
C GLY A 305 18.96 11.03 30.30
N ASN A 306 19.25 12.08 29.53
CA ASN A 306 18.62 13.39 29.70
C ASN A 306 17.23 13.42 29.06
N PHE A 307 16.35 12.48 29.44
CA PHE A 307 14.98 12.43 28.92
C PHE A 307 14.24 13.72 29.25
N THR A 308 13.86 14.44 28.20
CA THR A 308 12.94 15.56 28.28
C THR A 308 12.20 15.67 26.97
N ILE A 309 10.87 15.77 27.05
CA ILE A 309 10.03 16.00 25.88
C ILE A 309 10.37 17.30 25.17
N ARG A 310 11.06 18.25 25.84
CA ARG A 310 11.57 19.49 25.21
C ARG A 310 12.56 19.23 24.07
N ASN A 311 13.17 18.06 24.03
CA ASN A 311 14.07 17.65 22.94
C ASN A 311 13.32 17.06 21.73
N PHE A 312 11.99 16.94 21.78
CA PHE A 312 11.17 16.44 20.69
C PHE A 312 10.89 17.55 19.68
N THR A 313 11.86 17.74 18.78
CA THR A 313 11.77 18.71 17.67
C THR A 313 11.26 18.03 16.40
N GLU A 314 10.74 18.85 15.49
CA GLU A 314 10.29 18.38 14.18
C GLU A 314 11.44 17.75 13.37
N ASP A 315 12.65 18.30 13.44
CA ASP A 315 13.83 17.74 12.76
C ASP A 315 14.25 16.38 13.33
N LYS A 316 14.15 16.21 14.65
CA LYS A 316 14.43 14.93 15.31
C LYS A 316 13.41 13.88 14.88
N TYR A 317 12.12 14.22 14.92
CA TYR A 317 11.06 13.35 14.44
C TYR A 317 11.24 12.96 12.97
N LYS A 318 11.45 13.93 12.07
CA LYS A 318 11.69 13.66 10.65
C LYS A 318 12.88 12.73 10.42
N SER A 319 13.95 12.89 11.21
CA SER A 319 15.11 12.01 11.14
C SER A 319 14.78 10.59 11.57
N ILE A 320 14.09 10.41 12.71
CA ILE A 320 13.62 9.10 13.19
C ILE A 320 12.77 8.44 12.11
N VAL A 321 11.72 9.10 11.63
CA VAL A 321 10.78 8.54 10.65
C VAL A 321 11.46 8.16 9.34
N LYS A 322 12.33 9.03 8.81
CA LYS A 322 13.06 8.78 7.56
C LYS A 322 13.85 7.47 7.66
N TYR A 323 14.60 7.30 8.74
CA TYR A 323 15.51 6.17 8.88
C TYR A 323 14.83 4.91 9.42
N LYS A 324 14.00 5.03 10.47
CA LYS A 324 13.28 3.92 11.10
C LYS A 324 12.25 3.30 10.15
N THR A 325 11.58 4.12 9.33
CA THR A 325 10.39 3.65 8.59
C THR A 325 10.50 3.80 7.07
N ALA A 326 10.81 5.00 6.56
CA ALA A 326 10.64 5.29 5.14
C ALA A 326 11.53 4.42 4.23
N TYR A 327 12.80 4.23 4.59
CA TYR A 327 13.76 3.46 3.80
C TYR A 327 13.33 2.00 3.58
N TYR A 328 13.06 1.24 4.64
CA TYR A 328 12.71 -0.18 4.48
C TYR A 328 11.28 -0.39 4.01
N SER A 329 10.36 0.53 4.34
CA SER A 329 8.93 0.36 4.04
C SER A 329 8.55 0.77 2.62
N PHE A 330 9.20 1.79 2.07
CA PHE A 330 8.85 2.33 0.76
C PHE A 330 10.00 2.24 -0.23
N TYR A 331 11.19 2.73 0.14
CA TYR A 331 12.31 2.78 -0.81
C TYR A 331 12.84 1.40 -1.19
N LEU A 332 13.17 0.55 -0.22
CA LEU A 332 13.72 -0.78 -0.45
C LEU A 332 12.88 -1.62 -1.42
N PRO A 333 11.57 -1.85 -1.21
CA PRO A 333 10.82 -2.70 -2.12
C PRO A 333 10.76 -2.14 -3.55
N VAL A 334 10.68 -0.82 -3.73
CA VAL A 334 10.69 -0.21 -5.06
C VAL A 334 12.07 -0.31 -5.71
N SER A 335 13.13 -0.06 -4.96
CA SER A 335 14.50 -0.13 -5.47
C SER A 335 14.89 -1.56 -5.85
N LEU A 336 14.40 -2.58 -5.14
CA LEU A 336 14.55 -3.99 -5.54
C LEU A 336 13.85 -4.27 -6.89
N GLY A 337 12.66 -3.71 -7.12
CA GLY A 337 11.99 -3.79 -8.42
C GLY A 337 12.80 -3.12 -9.55
N MET A 338 13.44 -1.98 -9.26
CA MET A 338 14.34 -1.30 -10.20
C MET A 338 15.60 -2.11 -10.49
N ILE A 339 16.17 -2.77 -9.47
CA ILE A 339 17.33 -3.65 -9.62
C ILE A 339 16.99 -4.84 -10.52
N LEU A 340 15.83 -5.47 -10.32
CA LEU A 340 15.34 -6.57 -11.17
C LEU A 340 15.06 -6.12 -12.61
N ALA A 341 14.61 -4.88 -12.79
CA ALA A 341 14.47 -4.25 -14.11
C ALA A 341 15.82 -3.84 -14.74
N ASN A 342 16.94 -4.14 -14.07
CA ASN A 342 18.30 -3.81 -14.48
C ASN A 342 18.55 -2.30 -14.69
N ILE A 343 17.86 -1.45 -13.92
CA ILE A 343 18.04 0.00 -13.97
C ILE A 343 19.31 0.36 -13.21
N LYS A 344 20.22 1.07 -13.88
CA LYS A 344 21.51 1.54 -13.33
C LYS A 344 21.62 3.07 -13.19
N ASP A 345 20.58 3.81 -13.60
CA ASP A 345 20.59 5.27 -13.50
C ASP A 345 20.40 5.74 -12.05
N MET A 346 21.50 6.15 -11.41
CA MET A 346 21.50 6.65 -10.04
C MET A 346 20.73 7.95 -9.84
N LYS A 347 20.54 8.77 -10.89
CA LYS A 347 19.69 9.95 -10.79
C LYS A 347 18.23 9.54 -10.59
N LEU A 348 17.79 8.54 -11.36
CA LEU A 348 16.45 7.97 -11.21
C LEU A 348 16.22 7.43 -9.80
N TYR A 349 17.18 6.67 -9.23
CA TYR A 349 17.07 6.20 -7.84
C TYR A 349 16.93 7.35 -6.84
N ALA A 350 17.68 8.45 -6.99
CA ALA A 350 17.62 9.58 -6.07
C ALA A 350 16.28 10.32 -6.12
N GLU A 351 15.68 10.44 -7.30
CA GLU A 351 14.37 11.07 -7.45
C GLU A 351 13.24 10.19 -6.94
N VAL A 352 13.30 8.88 -7.24
CA VAL A 352 12.38 7.88 -6.68
C VAL A 352 12.47 7.88 -5.16
N GLU A 353 13.69 7.93 -4.59
CA GLU A 353 13.91 8.05 -3.15
C GLU A 353 13.19 9.29 -2.58
N ASN A 354 13.34 10.46 -3.19
CA ASN A 354 12.71 11.70 -2.71
C ASN A 354 11.18 11.58 -2.55
N ILE A 355 10.51 10.98 -3.54
CA ILE A 355 9.04 10.74 -3.48
C ILE A 355 8.71 9.72 -2.39
N LEU A 356 9.44 8.60 -2.36
CA LEU A 356 9.19 7.51 -1.41
C LEU A 356 9.48 7.90 0.04
N MET A 357 10.43 8.82 0.29
CA MET A 357 10.68 9.38 1.62
C MET A 357 9.48 10.16 2.15
N LYS A 358 8.84 10.98 1.30
CA LYS A 358 7.62 11.71 1.68
C LYS A 358 6.42 10.79 1.93
N LEU A 359 6.27 9.74 1.11
CA LEU A 359 5.25 8.71 1.37
C LEU A 359 5.49 7.99 2.70
N GLY A 360 6.75 7.68 3.01
CA GLY A 360 7.15 7.09 4.28
C GLY A 360 6.91 8.00 5.48
N GLU A 361 7.14 9.31 5.32
CA GLU A 361 6.83 10.32 6.34
C GLU A 361 5.33 10.36 6.66
N LEU A 362 4.49 10.47 5.63
CA LEU A 362 3.04 10.42 5.79
C LEU A 362 2.59 9.11 6.47
N PHE A 363 3.15 7.98 6.04
CA PHE A 363 2.81 6.68 6.58
C PHE A 363 3.10 6.57 8.08
N GLN A 364 4.25 7.07 8.55
CA GLN A 364 4.58 7.03 9.99
C GLN A 364 3.74 8.01 10.79
N ILE A 365 3.48 9.22 10.27
CA ILE A 365 2.59 10.18 10.94
C ILE A 365 1.18 9.59 11.13
N GLN A 366 0.69 8.83 10.15
CA GLN A 366 -0.54 8.06 10.29
C GLN A 366 -0.44 6.95 11.34
N ASP A 367 0.71 6.26 11.45
CA ASP A 367 0.91 5.23 12.48
C ASP A 367 0.83 5.82 13.89
N ASP A 368 1.54 6.93 14.13
CA ASP A 368 1.53 7.66 15.40
C ASP A 368 0.12 8.20 15.75
N TYR A 369 -0.61 8.70 14.74
CA TYR A 369 -2.00 9.12 14.92
C TYR A 369 -2.90 7.94 15.33
N LEU A 370 -2.77 6.81 14.62
CA LEU A 370 -3.53 5.59 14.88
C LEU A 370 -3.16 4.96 16.22
N ASP A 371 -1.91 5.08 16.66
CA ASP A 371 -1.45 4.62 17.96
C ASP A 371 -2.24 5.29 19.11
N CYS A 372 -2.44 6.60 19.01
CA CYS A 372 -3.19 7.34 20.03
C CYS A 372 -4.72 7.24 19.88
N TYR A 373 -5.25 7.36 18.65
CA TYR A 373 -6.67 7.58 18.38
C TYR A 373 -7.40 6.41 17.72
N GLY A 374 -6.67 5.44 17.18
CA GLY A 374 -7.28 4.35 16.45
C GLY A 374 -7.81 3.24 17.35
N ASP A 375 -8.72 2.45 16.79
CA ASP A 375 -9.35 1.32 17.49
C ASP A 375 -8.37 0.13 17.56
N PRO A 376 -7.95 -0.32 18.77
CA PRO A 376 -7.04 -1.46 18.91
C PRO A 376 -7.53 -2.73 18.21
N ALA A 377 -8.84 -2.95 18.11
CA ALA A 377 -9.41 -4.10 17.42
C ALA A 377 -9.17 -4.05 15.90
N LYS A 378 -9.17 -2.84 15.31
CA LYS A 378 -8.90 -2.64 13.88
C LYS A 378 -7.40 -2.67 13.58
N ILE A 379 -6.61 -1.98 14.40
CA ILE A 379 -5.15 -1.87 14.22
C ILE A 379 -4.47 -3.21 14.50
N GLY A 380 -4.94 -3.94 15.52
CA GLY A 380 -4.35 -5.20 15.97
C GLY A 380 -3.14 -5.04 16.88
N LYS A 381 -2.94 -3.84 17.45
CA LYS A 381 -2.05 -3.53 18.58
C LYS A 381 -2.75 -2.53 19.52
N VAL A 382 -2.32 -2.50 20.78
CA VAL A 382 -2.65 -1.41 21.70
C VAL A 382 -1.56 -0.36 21.55
N GLY A 383 -1.94 0.89 21.29
CA GLY A 383 -0.96 1.97 21.19
C GLY A 383 -0.36 2.33 22.55
N ARG A 384 0.92 2.68 22.55
CA ARG A 384 1.75 2.87 23.73
C ARG A 384 2.73 4.05 23.63
N ASP A 385 2.66 4.85 22.56
CA ASP A 385 3.63 5.93 22.33
C ASP A 385 3.73 6.92 23.51
N ILE A 386 2.62 7.16 24.22
CA ILE A 386 2.58 8.07 25.37
C ILE A 386 3.26 7.44 26.58
N GLU A 387 2.90 6.20 26.91
CA GLU A 387 3.43 5.41 28.02
C GLU A 387 4.94 5.24 27.88
N ASP A 388 5.38 4.91 26.68
CA ASP A 388 6.78 4.59 26.36
C ASP A 388 7.59 5.88 26.08
N GLY A 389 6.96 7.06 26.17
CA GLY A 389 7.62 8.34 26.04
C GLY A 389 8.20 8.60 24.64
N LYS A 390 7.57 8.05 23.60
CA LYS A 390 8.03 8.12 22.22
C LYS A 390 7.99 9.54 21.67
N CYS A 391 8.96 9.88 20.84
CA CYS A 391 8.98 11.12 20.07
C CYS A 391 8.00 11.02 18.89
N SER A 392 6.70 10.88 19.17
CA SER A 392 5.65 10.77 18.15
C SER A 392 5.31 12.13 17.52
N TRP A 393 4.68 12.11 16.35
CA TRP A 393 4.19 13.32 15.69
C TRP A 393 3.26 14.13 16.60
N LEU A 394 2.39 13.45 17.37
CA LEU A 394 1.41 14.10 18.23
C LEU A 394 2.06 14.92 19.34
N ILE A 395 3.09 14.39 20.02
CA ILE A 395 3.78 15.15 21.06
C ILE A 395 4.55 16.33 20.46
N VAL A 396 5.17 16.16 19.28
CA VAL A 396 5.85 17.26 18.58
C VAL A 396 4.88 18.40 18.24
N GLN A 397 3.67 18.08 17.76
CA GLN A 397 2.66 19.10 17.52
C GLN A 397 2.13 19.73 18.82
N ALA A 398 1.89 18.91 19.85
CA ALA A 398 1.42 19.41 21.14
C ALA A 398 2.39 20.43 21.75
N LEU A 399 3.69 20.14 21.72
CA LEU A 399 4.73 21.03 22.23
C LEU A 399 4.82 22.37 21.49
N ARG A 400 4.42 22.41 20.21
CA ARG A 400 4.38 23.64 19.42
C ARG A 400 3.18 24.54 19.77
N LEU A 401 2.11 23.96 20.28
CA LEU A 401 0.81 24.63 20.48
C LEU A 401 0.51 24.92 21.95
N ALA A 402 1.04 24.10 22.85
CA ALA A 402 0.76 24.17 24.27
C ALA A 402 1.20 25.49 24.90
N SER A 403 0.34 26.04 25.76
CA SER A 403 0.65 27.11 26.70
C SER A 403 1.69 26.66 27.74
N THR A 404 2.23 27.60 28.52
CA THR A 404 3.19 27.28 29.58
C THR A 404 2.64 26.27 30.59
N GLU A 405 1.37 26.41 30.98
CA GLU A 405 0.69 25.52 31.92
C GLU A 405 0.48 24.12 31.33
N GLU A 406 0.08 24.04 30.06
CA GLU A 406 -0.12 22.76 29.35
C GLU A 406 1.21 22.04 29.10
N LEU A 407 2.29 22.79 28.84
CA LEU A 407 3.64 22.22 28.72
C LEU A 407 4.08 21.55 30.02
N LEU A 408 3.85 22.18 31.19
CA LEU A 408 4.16 21.57 32.48
C LEU A 408 3.34 20.30 32.73
N LEU A 409 2.10 20.26 32.26
CA LEU A 409 1.27 19.05 32.30
C LEU A 409 1.84 17.94 31.42
N LEU A 410 2.27 18.25 30.19
CA LEU A 410 2.93 17.26 29.32
C LEU A 410 4.21 16.74 29.98
N GLU A 411 5.06 17.62 30.51
CA GLU A 411 6.33 17.24 31.15
C GLU A 411 6.14 16.33 32.36
N SER A 412 5.04 16.51 33.11
CA SER A 412 4.77 15.72 34.31
C SER A 412 4.08 14.39 34.05
N ASN A 413 3.49 14.19 32.85
CA ASN A 413 2.61 13.06 32.57
C ASN A 413 3.05 12.20 31.36
N TYR A 414 3.83 12.72 30.42
CA TYR A 414 4.29 11.98 29.25
C TYR A 414 5.43 11.01 29.61
N GLY A 415 5.47 9.82 28.99
CA GLY A 415 6.45 8.77 29.34
C GLY A 415 6.15 8.09 30.68
N ASN A 416 4.88 8.01 31.07
CA ASN A 416 4.45 7.42 32.33
C ASN A 416 3.38 6.35 32.09
N GLU A 417 3.64 5.13 32.57
CA GLU A 417 2.74 3.98 32.42
C GLU A 417 1.43 4.12 33.24
N ASN A 418 1.33 5.10 34.15
CA ASN A 418 0.10 5.33 34.92
C ASN A 418 -1.06 5.74 33.98
N PRO A 419 -2.16 4.98 33.93
CA PRO A 419 -3.30 5.29 33.04
C PRO A 419 -3.90 6.68 33.24
N THR A 420 -3.77 7.27 34.43
CA THR A 420 -4.24 8.63 34.72
C THR A 420 -3.37 9.67 34.02
N CYS A 421 -2.05 9.48 34.00
CA CYS A 421 -1.11 10.34 33.28
C CYS A 421 -1.35 10.27 31.77
N VAL A 422 -1.50 9.05 31.23
CA VAL A 422 -1.84 8.83 29.81
C VAL A 422 -3.14 9.54 29.45
N LYS A 423 -4.18 9.42 30.29
CA LYS A 423 -5.46 10.09 30.07
C LYS A 423 -5.30 11.61 30.04
N ILE A 424 -4.53 12.21 30.94
CA ILE A 424 -4.27 13.65 30.95
C ILE A 424 -3.64 14.11 29.63
N VAL A 425 -2.65 13.36 29.11
CA VAL A 425 -2.02 13.66 27.82
C VAL A 425 -3.05 13.57 26.68
N LYS A 426 -3.86 12.51 26.64
CA LYS A 426 -4.90 12.33 25.61
C LYS A 426 -5.96 13.44 25.66
N ASP A 427 -6.43 13.79 26.85
CA ASP A 427 -7.39 14.89 27.04
C ASP A 427 -6.79 16.24 26.58
N LEU A 428 -5.50 16.46 26.83
CA LEU A 428 -4.79 17.65 26.34
C LEU A 428 -4.66 17.65 24.81
N TYR A 429 -4.36 16.50 24.18
CA TYR A 429 -4.34 16.41 22.72
C TYR A 429 -5.70 16.72 22.09
N VAL A 430 -6.80 16.35 22.74
CA VAL A 430 -8.16 16.72 22.33
C VAL A 430 -8.36 18.23 22.47
N ASN A 431 -7.97 18.83 23.59
CA ASN A 431 -8.10 20.27 23.82
C ASN A 431 -7.28 21.11 22.82
N LEU A 432 -6.10 20.63 22.43
CA LEU A 432 -5.24 21.25 21.41
C LEU A 432 -5.74 21.02 19.97
N GLY A 433 -6.82 20.24 19.77
CA GLY A 433 -7.40 19.98 18.45
C GLY A 433 -6.49 19.17 17.53
N LEU A 434 -5.62 18.31 18.08
CA LEU A 434 -4.60 17.61 17.28
C LEU A 434 -5.21 16.68 16.21
N LYS A 435 -6.44 16.19 16.43
CA LYS A 435 -7.17 15.37 15.46
C LYS A 435 -7.50 16.14 14.18
N GLU A 436 -7.94 17.38 14.32
CA GLU A 436 -8.26 18.27 13.21
C GLU A 436 -6.99 18.73 12.50
N ILE A 437 -5.92 19.00 13.26
CA ILE A 437 -4.61 19.35 12.71
C ILE A 437 -4.05 18.19 11.88
N PHE A 438 -4.15 16.95 12.37
CA PHE A 438 -3.75 15.76 11.62
C PHE A 438 -4.52 15.63 10.30
N LYS A 439 -5.85 15.76 10.32
CA LYS A 439 -6.68 15.67 9.11
C LYS A 439 -6.27 16.72 8.06
N LYS A 440 -6.04 17.95 8.50
CA LYS A 440 -5.60 19.03 7.62
C LYS A 440 -4.21 18.74 7.05
N PHE A 441 -3.27 18.30 7.90
CA PHE A 441 -1.93 17.91 7.48
C PHE A 441 -1.96 16.77 6.45
N GLU A 442 -2.79 15.74 6.66
CA GLU A 442 -2.94 14.62 5.74
C GLU A 442 -3.43 15.07 4.36
N GLU A 443 -4.41 15.98 4.30
CA GLU A 443 -4.94 16.54 3.05
C GLU A 443 -3.93 17.43 2.31
N GLU A 444 -3.18 18.25 3.05
CA GLU A 444 -2.09 19.07 2.52
C GLU A 444 -0.96 18.20 1.97
N CYS A 445 -0.50 17.22 2.74
CA CYS A 445 0.56 16.29 2.35
C CYS A 445 0.16 15.47 1.11
N TYR A 446 -1.08 15.01 1.04
CA TYR A 446 -1.62 14.32 -0.15
C TYR A 446 -1.57 15.22 -1.39
N THR A 447 -1.96 16.48 -1.27
CA THR A 447 -1.96 17.46 -2.38
C THR A 447 -0.54 17.77 -2.84
N GLU A 448 0.41 17.93 -1.91
CA GLU A 448 1.82 18.11 -2.21
C GLU A 448 2.42 16.90 -2.93
N LEU A 449 2.14 15.68 -2.43
CA LEU A 449 2.59 14.44 -3.03
C LEU A 449 2.03 14.25 -4.44
N LEU A 450 0.73 14.51 -4.65
CA LEU A 450 0.14 14.50 -6.00
C LEU A 450 0.84 15.49 -6.92
N THR A 451 1.11 16.71 -6.46
CA THR A 451 1.79 17.73 -7.25
C THR A 451 3.20 17.28 -7.62
N LEU A 452 3.94 16.69 -6.67
CA LEU A 452 5.28 16.17 -6.88
C LEU A 452 5.28 15.01 -7.88
N ILE A 453 4.36 14.06 -7.75
CA ILE A 453 4.22 12.92 -8.65
C ILE A 453 3.81 13.38 -10.06
N ASN A 454 2.91 14.35 -10.17
CA ASN A 454 2.47 14.86 -11.47
C ASN A 454 3.57 15.62 -12.21
N LYS A 455 4.41 16.36 -11.48
CA LYS A 455 5.60 17.06 -12.01
C LYS A 455 6.79 16.15 -12.31
N TYR A 456 6.75 14.89 -11.87
CA TYR A 456 7.77 13.92 -12.24
C TYR A 456 7.77 13.75 -13.77
N GLU A 457 8.90 13.79 -14.46
CA GLU A 457 8.91 13.71 -15.93
C GLU A 457 9.81 12.58 -16.45
N ASN A 458 10.42 11.82 -15.54
CA ASN A 458 11.42 10.81 -15.88
C ASN A 458 10.81 9.43 -16.13
N ASP A 459 11.66 8.51 -16.57
CA ASP A 459 11.30 7.17 -17.09
C ASP A 459 10.68 6.23 -16.05
N PHE A 460 10.57 6.63 -14.78
CA PHE A 460 9.90 5.84 -13.76
C PHE A 460 8.35 6.00 -13.83
N PRO A 461 7.56 4.90 -13.86
CA PRO A 461 6.12 4.98 -13.98
C PRO A 461 5.44 5.70 -12.80
N LYS A 462 4.84 6.87 -13.07
CA LYS A 462 4.03 7.62 -12.08
C LYS A 462 2.91 6.80 -11.46
N GLY A 463 2.34 5.87 -12.25
CA GLY A 463 1.22 5.03 -11.85
C GLY A 463 1.49 4.26 -10.56
N LEU A 464 2.73 3.81 -10.34
CA LEU A 464 3.11 3.14 -9.10
C LEU A 464 2.97 4.10 -7.91
N PHE A 465 3.53 5.31 -7.98
CA PHE A 465 3.44 6.28 -6.89
C PHE A 465 1.99 6.67 -6.58
N LEU A 466 1.15 6.79 -7.59
CA LEU A 466 -0.28 7.07 -7.41
C LEU A 466 -1.00 5.92 -6.70
N ILE A 467 -0.72 4.66 -7.06
CA ILE A 467 -1.28 3.50 -6.37
C ILE A 467 -0.82 3.44 -4.91
N LEU A 468 0.47 3.71 -4.65
CA LEU A 468 0.99 3.76 -3.29
C LEU A 468 0.31 4.87 -2.48
N LEU A 469 0.20 6.06 -3.04
CA LEU A 469 -0.47 7.19 -2.40
C LEU A 469 -1.94 6.88 -2.10
N GLN A 470 -2.67 6.27 -3.03
CA GLN A 470 -4.06 5.84 -2.82
C GLN A 470 -4.19 4.77 -1.73
N LYS A 471 -3.22 3.87 -1.61
CA LYS A 471 -3.22 2.85 -0.55
C LYS A 471 -2.96 3.42 0.84
N ILE A 472 -2.23 4.53 0.95
CA ILE A 472 -1.88 5.12 2.25
C ILE A 472 -2.83 6.25 2.65
N TYR A 473 -3.34 7.05 1.72
CA TYR A 473 -4.17 8.21 2.03
C TYR A 473 -5.48 7.80 2.70
N LYS A 474 -5.78 8.41 3.87
CA LYS A 474 -6.98 8.11 4.68
C LYS A 474 -7.10 6.61 5.00
N ARG A 475 -5.97 5.95 5.26
CA ARG A 475 -5.96 4.53 5.59
C ARG A 475 -6.59 4.28 6.96
N ASP A 476 -7.61 3.43 7.00
CA ASP A 476 -8.21 2.91 8.24
C ASP A 476 -7.38 1.76 8.87
N LYS A 477 -6.35 1.30 8.16
CA LYS A 477 -5.29 0.37 8.58
C LYS A 477 -4.14 0.51 7.61
#